data_AF-A0A5P8M3R8-F1
#
_entry.id   AF-A0A5P8M3R8-F1
#
_cell.length_a   1.000
_cell.length_b   1.000
_cell.length_c   1.000
_cell.angle_alpha   90.00
_cell.angle_beta   90.00
_cell.angle_gamma   90.00
#
_symmetry.space_group_name_H-M   'P 1'
#
loop_
_entity.id
_entity.type
_entity.pdbx_description
1 polymer ?
#
loop_
_entity_poly.entity_id
_entity_poly.type
_entity_poly.pdbx_seq_one_letter_code
_entity_poly.pdbx_strand_id
1 'polypeptide(L)'
;MENPKMPVLWLDLAKVNSYVAVPLRLNQGDKGYVQPFGLSSGSKALTDKDIDPTKIGLKMLKPDRQYIDAVGGATYADGQYSYPYPDEVAQAPGVLTGYFYVTDDAGKIIASTQKFVLTVAPTFADGTGSNSYVQAWDKIYKQLTEALTAALASRDTLDQLASSGQGIIDAKIAELTQSVNDWTTKTLADLTKALADKQAALDQLNTDYTAKLQAIATEWTTAKTGYDSQATVAMTKVADDAKAQRDALEAQFTGTFLAGLRAEFDTLKAQWTTSLADLQQALNTAKTDQTALRTAIDQAQKDIAAVNDKIAAIDPDAIKAGIKAAKDAADAAQKTADTANAGVGAINGKLGTIPDGSTVMAEIAKGGKVQSVNGTAPDAQGNVSIAIPSVAGMVKSATINGGSAVQADANGNLALTVPNPDLSGFVTQTDLDGRKYYTADQVKAAINSALTEFKTTLIWSGTQAEYDKLTADQKAQYIALGVIK
;
A
#
# COMPACT_ATOMS: atom_id res chain seq x y z
N MET A 1 -16.27 -76.98 -127.78
CA MET A 1 -16.83 -77.52 -129.03
C MET A 1 -17.45 -76.34 -129.76
N GLU A 2 -17.10 -76.12 -131.03
CA GLU A 2 -17.70 -75.05 -131.83
C GLU A 2 -19.22 -75.23 -131.85
N ASN A 3 -19.94 -74.18 -131.46
CA ASN A 3 -21.39 -74.19 -131.38
C ASN A 3 -21.93 -74.42 -132.80
N PRO A 4 -22.69 -75.49 -133.09
CA PRO A 4 -23.19 -75.74 -134.44
C PRO A 4 -24.04 -74.54 -134.88
N LYS A 5 -23.62 -73.87 -135.97
CA LYS A 5 -24.30 -72.69 -136.51
C LYS A 5 -25.71 -73.08 -136.96
N MET A 6 -26.71 -72.70 -136.18
CA MET A 6 -28.12 -72.85 -136.53
C MET A 6 -28.44 -71.93 -137.72
N PRO A 7 -29.16 -72.40 -138.75
CA PRO A 7 -29.59 -71.55 -139.85
C PRO A 7 -30.57 -70.48 -139.37
N VAL A 8 -30.53 -69.33 -140.03
CA VAL A 8 -31.36 -68.16 -139.67
C VAL A 8 -32.82 -68.44 -140.01
N LEU A 9 -33.70 -68.28 -139.02
CA LEU A 9 -35.14 -68.35 -139.20
C LEU A 9 -35.71 -66.97 -139.58
N TRP A 10 -36.39 -66.84 -140.71
CA TRP A 10 -37.10 -65.61 -141.07
C TRP A 10 -38.58 -65.76 -140.72
N LEU A 11 -39.01 -65.03 -139.69
CA LEU A 11 -40.32 -65.20 -139.06
C LEU A 11 -41.15 -63.93 -139.17
N ASP A 12 -42.43 -64.08 -139.53
CA ASP A 12 -43.37 -62.97 -139.67
C ASP A 12 -44.39 -62.96 -138.50
N LEU A 13 -44.52 -61.81 -137.82
CA LEU A 13 -45.48 -61.56 -136.74
C LEU A 13 -46.92 -61.43 -137.26
N ALA A 14 -47.13 -61.11 -138.54
CA ALA A 14 -48.47 -60.99 -139.13
C ALA A 14 -49.07 -62.34 -139.56
N LYS A 15 -48.29 -63.42 -139.55
CA LYS A 15 -48.68 -64.75 -140.08
C LYS A 15 -48.73 -65.86 -139.02
N VAL A 16 -49.18 -65.53 -137.80
CA VAL A 16 -49.11 -66.38 -136.59
C VAL A 16 -49.62 -67.82 -136.75
N ASN A 17 -50.59 -68.07 -137.64
CA ASN A 17 -51.18 -69.41 -137.88
C ASN A 17 -50.49 -70.23 -138.98
N SER A 18 -49.34 -69.79 -139.49
CA SER A 18 -48.56 -70.53 -140.49
C SER A 18 -47.27 -71.11 -139.91
N TYR A 19 -46.77 -72.16 -140.55
CA TYR A 19 -45.57 -72.89 -140.13
C TYR A 19 -44.41 -72.65 -141.08
N VAL A 20 -43.23 -72.40 -140.50
CA VAL A 20 -41.97 -72.42 -141.24
C VAL A 20 -41.41 -73.84 -141.18
N ALA A 21 -41.54 -74.57 -142.29
CA ALA A 21 -41.06 -75.93 -142.42
C ALA A 21 -39.56 -75.96 -142.74
N VAL A 22 -38.73 -75.85 -141.69
CA VAL A 22 -37.29 -76.10 -141.77
C VAL A 22 -36.96 -77.15 -140.70
N PRO A 23 -36.69 -78.42 -141.06
CA PRO A 23 -36.35 -79.43 -140.08
C PRO A 23 -34.94 -79.17 -139.53
N LEU A 24 -34.87 -78.48 -138.39
CA LEU A 24 -33.66 -78.26 -137.60
C LEU A 24 -33.42 -79.46 -136.69
N ARG A 25 -32.19 -79.98 -136.66
CA ARG A 25 -31.81 -81.14 -135.83
C ARG A 25 -30.86 -80.71 -134.70
N LEU A 26 -31.28 -80.97 -133.46
CA LEU A 26 -30.48 -80.83 -132.24
C LEU A 26 -30.10 -82.24 -131.73
N ASN A 27 -29.05 -82.38 -130.93
CA ASN A 27 -28.73 -83.64 -130.24
C ASN A 27 -29.09 -83.56 -128.75
N GLN A 28 -29.49 -84.69 -128.17
CA GLN A 28 -29.93 -84.74 -126.78
C GLN A 28 -28.76 -84.49 -125.80
N GLY A 29 -28.96 -83.58 -124.84
CA GLY A 29 -27.99 -83.27 -123.78
C GLY A 29 -26.96 -82.19 -124.13
N ASP A 30 -26.88 -81.77 -125.39
CA ASP A 30 -26.05 -80.63 -125.81
C ASP A 30 -26.61 -79.31 -125.27
N LYS A 31 -25.72 -78.40 -124.88
CA LYS A 31 -26.05 -77.11 -124.25
C LYS A 31 -25.51 -75.93 -125.05
N GLY A 32 -26.12 -74.76 -124.85
CA GLY A 32 -25.61 -73.49 -125.39
C GLY A 32 -25.96 -73.18 -126.83
N TYR A 33 -26.92 -73.90 -127.44
CA TYR A 33 -27.41 -73.57 -128.79
C TYR A 33 -27.95 -72.13 -128.85
N VAL A 34 -27.62 -71.42 -129.93
CA VAL A 34 -28.15 -70.08 -130.19
C VAL A 34 -28.89 -70.09 -131.52
N GLN A 35 -30.15 -69.66 -131.52
CA GLN A 35 -30.95 -69.54 -132.73
C GLN A 35 -30.89 -68.10 -133.26
N PRO A 36 -30.24 -67.85 -134.41
CA PRO A 36 -30.40 -66.60 -135.12
C PRO A 36 -31.75 -66.57 -135.86
N PHE A 37 -32.43 -65.43 -135.85
CA PHE A 37 -33.70 -65.24 -136.54
C PHE A 37 -33.91 -63.77 -136.92
N GLY A 38 -34.61 -63.53 -138.03
CA GLY A 38 -35.11 -62.22 -138.41
C GLY A 38 -36.60 -62.11 -138.18
N LEU A 39 -37.05 -60.95 -137.74
CA LEU A 39 -38.45 -60.64 -137.54
C LEU A 39 -38.96 -59.69 -138.62
N SER A 40 -40.13 -59.98 -139.17
CA SER A 40 -40.88 -59.04 -140.01
C SER A 40 -42.32 -58.92 -139.53
N SER A 41 -42.99 -57.84 -139.91
CA SER A 41 -44.45 -57.73 -139.81
C SER A 41 -44.96 -57.33 -141.20
N GLY A 42 -45.53 -58.30 -141.91
CA GLY A 42 -45.87 -58.13 -143.33
C GLY A 42 -44.62 -57.88 -144.19
N SER A 43 -44.58 -56.78 -144.93
CA SER A 43 -43.46 -56.40 -145.80
C SER A 43 -42.34 -55.58 -145.13
N LYS A 44 -42.48 -55.22 -143.85
CA LYS A 44 -41.45 -54.48 -143.10
C LYS A 44 -40.60 -55.45 -142.26
N ALA A 45 -39.29 -55.41 -142.43
CA ALA A 45 -38.33 -56.04 -141.51
C ALA A 45 -38.22 -55.23 -140.21
N LEU A 46 -38.24 -55.90 -139.07
CA LEU A 46 -38.19 -55.29 -137.75
C LEU A 46 -36.77 -55.34 -137.18
N THR A 47 -36.34 -54.23 -136.61
CA THR A 47 -35.00 -54.02 -136.02
C THR A 47 -35.08 -53.81 -134.52
N ASP A 48 -33.94 -53.75 -133.83
CA ASP A 48 -33.84 -53.46 -132.38
C ASP A 48 -34.48 -52.13 -131.97
N LYS A 49 -34.67 -51.20 -132.91
CA LYS A 49 -35.42 -49.96 -132.70
C LYS A 49 -36.94 -50.15 -132.70
N ASP A 50 -37.42 -51.22 -133.29
CA ASP A 50 -38.84 -51.55 -133.36
C ASP A 50 -39.26 -52.50 -132.22
N ILE A 51 -38.39 -53.44 -131.84
CA ILE A 51 -38.62 -54.38 -130.74
C ILE A 51 -37.34 -54.49 -129.89
N ASP A 52 -37.45 -54.17 -128.61
CA ASP A 52 -36.35 -54.38 -127.66
C ASP A 52 -36.04 -55.89 -127.51
N PRO A 53 -34.80 -56.34 -127.78
CA PRO A 53 -34.41 -57.74 -127.65
C PRO A 53 -34.70 -58.35 -126.26
N THR A 54 -34.65 -57.56 -125.19
CA THR A 54 -34.92 -58.02 -123.82
C THR A 54 -36.39 -58.38 -123.58
N LYS A 55 -37.29 -57.91 -124.45
CA LYS A 55 -38.73 -58.19 -124.40
C LYS A 55 -39.16 -59.36 -125.28
N ILE A 56 -38.21 -59.99 -125.97
CA ILE A 56 -38.47 -61.18 -126.76
C ILE A 56 -38.39 -62.40 -125.84
N GLY A 57 -39.49 -63.14 -125.81
CA GLY A 57 -39.59 -64.43 -125.16
C GLY A 57 -39.67 -65.57 -126.16
N LEU A 58 -39.31 -66.76 -125.69
CA LEU A 58 -39.41 -68.00 -126.40
C LEU A 58 -40.40 -68.91 -125.66
N LYS A 59 -41.37 -69.44 -126.42
CA LYS A 59 -42.22 -70.51 -125.92
C LYS A 59 -42.06 -71.75 -126.79
N MET A 60 -41.80 -72.88 -126.15
CA MET A 60 -41.66 -74.17 -126.82
C MET A 60 -42.44 -75.25 -126.10
N LEU A 61 -43.08 -76.12 -126.87
CA LEU A 61 -43.69 -77.34 -126.39
C LEU A 61 -42.74 -78.50 -126.64
N LYS A 62 -42.31 -79.18 -125.57
CA LYS A 62 -41.51 -80.40 -125.62
C LYS A 62 -42.36 -81.61 -126.03
N PRO A 63 -41.75 -82.73 -126.47
CA PRO A 63 -42.47 -83.94 -126.85
C PRO A 63 -43.21 -84.59 -125.66
N ASP A 64 -42.74 -84.37 -124.43
CA ASP A 64 -43.32 -84.85 -123.16
C ASP A 64 -44.48 -83.98 -122.63
N ARG A 65 -44.95 -83.01 -123.43
CA ARG A 65 -46.02 -82.04 -123.13
C ARG A 65 -45.68 -81.00 -122.06
N GLN A 66 -44.43 -80.87 -121.62
CA GLN A 66 -44.01 -79.74 -120.81
C GLN A 66 -43.74 -78.49 -121.66
N TYR A 67 -44.01 -77.31 -121.12
CA TYR A 67 -43.70 -76.03 -121.76
C TYR A 67 -42.37 -75.48 -121.24
N ILE A 68 -41.57 -74.96 -122.17
CA ILE A 68 -40.49 -74.03 -121.86
C ILE A 68 -41.04 -72.64 -122.13
N ASP A 69 -40.95 -71.76 -121.13
CA ASP A 69 -41.36 -70.38 -121.24
C ASP A 69 -40.29 -69.49 -120.60
N ALA A 70 -39.58 -68.75 -121.43
CA ALA A 70 -38.50 -67.87 -121.01
C ALA A 70 -38.64 -66.51 -121.69
N VAL A 71 -38.52 -65.45 -120.91
CA VAL A 71 -38.57 -64.06 -121.40
C VAL A 71 -37.21 -63.42 -121.18
N GLY A 72 -36.75 -62.67 -122.20
CA GLY A 72 -35.46 -62.01 -122.18
C GLY A 72 -34.32 -62.96 -122.55
N GLY A 73 -33.19 -62.37 -122.93
CA GLY A 73 -32.00 -63.09 -123.38
C GLY A 73 -31.72 -63.00 -124.89
N ALA A 74 -32.61 -62.40 -125.69
CA ALA A 74 -32.31 -62.13 -127.09
C ALA A 74 -31.30 -60.99 -127.22
N THR A 75 -30.46 -61.05 -128.24
CA THR A 75 -29.55 -59.97 -128.65
C THR A 75 -29.74 -59.64 -130.13
N TYR A 76 -29.50 -58.40 -130.53
CA TYR A 76 -29.58 -57.99 -131.94
C TYR A 76 -28.22 -57.55 -132.46
N ALA A 77 -27.78 -58.12 -133.58
CA ALA A 77 -26.54 -57.76 -134.26
C ALA A 77 -26.64 -58.11 -135.76
N ASP A 78 -25.94 -57.36 -136.62
CA ASP A 78 -25.84 -57.64 -138.06
C ASP A 78 -27.18 -57.86 -138.79
N GLY A 79 -28.22 -57.13 -138.37
CA GLY A 79 -29.55 -57.18 -139.00
C GLY A 79 -30.44 -58.34 -138.54
N GLN A 80 -30.02 -59.14 -137.56
CA GLN A 80 -30.74 -60.32 -137.08
C GLN A 80 -30.76 -60.38 -135.54
N TYR A 81 -31.82 -60.98 -134.99
CA TYR A 81 -31.88 -61.35 -133.59
C TYR A 81 -31.20 -62.71 -133.38
N SER A 82 -30.68 -62.93 -132.18
CA SER A 82 -30.14 -64.21 -131.75
C SER A 82 -30.66 -64.52 -130.35
N TYR A 83 -31.20 -65.71 -130.15
CA TYR A 83 -31.72 -66.17 -128.86
C TYR A 83 -30.98 -67.42 -128.39
N PRO A 84 -30.33 -67.41 -127.21
CA PRO A 84 -29.74 -68.60 -126.63
C PRO A 84 -30.86 -69.51 -126.11
N TYR A 85 -30.92 -70.75 -126.60
CA TYR A 85 -31.87 -71.71 -126.10
C TYR A 85 -31.52 -72.12 -124.66
N PRO A 86 -32.52 -72.17 -123.75
CA PRO A 86 -32.34 -72.76 -122.44
C PRO A 86 -31.86 -74.21 -122.56
N ASP A 87 -31.01 -74.66 -121.63
CA ASP A 87 -30.47 -76.02 -121.60
C ASP A 87 -31.57 -77.09 -121.64
N GLU A 88 -32.78 -76.75 -121.20
CA GLU A 88 -33.95 -77.61 -121.19
C GLU A 88 -34.46 -78.00 -122.59
N VAL A 89 -34.14 -77.24 -123.64
CA VAL A 89 -34.63 -77.46 -125.02
C VAL A 89 -34.14 -78.78 -125.60
N ALA A 90 -32.89 -79.15 -125.31
CA ALA A 90 -32.25 -80.36 -125.84
C ALA A 90 -32.30 -81.57 -124.89
N GLN A 91 -33.05 -81.53 -123.79
CA GLN A 91 -33.06 -82.63 -122.81
C GLN A 91 -33.92 -83.84 -123.22
N ALA A 92 -34.98 -83.61 -124.00
CA ALA A 92 -35.93 -84.66 -124.38
C ALA A 92 -35.91 -84.91 -125.91
N PRO A 93 -35.71 -86.15 -126.37
CA PRO A 93 -35.66 -86.48 -127.79
C PRO A 93 -37.05 -86.48 -128.42
N GLY A 94 -37.17 -86.00 -129.65
CA GLY A 94 -38.44 -85.88 -130.38
C GLY A 94 -38.63 -84.52 -131.03
N VAL A 95 -39.84 -84.26 -131.51
CA VAL A 95 -40.18 -83.03 -132.24
C VAL A 95 -40.67 -81.97 -131.26
N LEU A 96 -40.00 -80.82 -131.22
CA LEU A 96 -40.42 -79.64 -130.47
C LEU A 96 -41.06 -78.63 -131.41
N THR A 97 -42.15 -78.01 -130.97
CA THR A 97 -42.78 -76.89 -131.70
C THR A 97 -42.63 -75.62 -130.87
N GLY A 98 -42.03 -74.59 -131.48
CA GLY A 98 -41.74 -73.31 -130.83
C GLY A 98 -42.26 -72.11 -131.61
N TYR A 99 -42.39 -71.00 -130.91
CA TYR A 99 -42.56 -69.67 -131.51
C TYR A 99 -41.92 -68.62 -130.59
N PHE A 100 -41.47 -67.51 -131.19
CA PHE A 100 -41.05 -66.35 -130.42
C PHE A 100 -42.24 -65.43 -130.19
N TYR A 101 -42.21 -64.70 -129.09
CA TYR A 101 -43.24 -63.72 -128.76
C TYR A 101 -42.61 -62.48 -128.13
N VAL A 102 -43.35 -61.38 -128.16
CA VAL A 102 -42.91 -60.10 -127.59
C VAL A 102 -43.83 -59.74 -126.43
N THR A 103 -43.27 -59.23 -125.33
CA THR A 103 -44.03 -58.76 -124.17
C THR A 103 -43.98 -57.24 -124.01
N ASP A 104 -44.99 -56.67 -123.34
CA ASP A 104 -44.93 -55.30 -122.82
C ASP A 104 -44.14 -55.21 -121.50
N ASP A 105 -44.06 -54.00 -120.93
CA ASP A 105 -43.38 -53.74 -119.64
C ASP A 105 -44.04 -54.41 -118.42
N ALA A 106 -45.30 -54.82 -118.54
CA ALA A 106 -46.02 -55.56 -117.51
C ALA A 106 -45.87 -57.09 -117.66
N GLY A 107 -45.12 -57.55 -118.66
CA GLY A 107 -44.89 -58.97 -118.93
C GLY A 107 -46.03 -59.68 -119.68
N LYS A 108 -46.97 -58.92 -120.27
CA LYS A 108 -48.07 -59.48 -121.07
C LYS A 108 -47.63 -59.66 -122.52
N ILE A 109 -47.97 -60.80 -123.14
CA ILE A 109 -47.66 -61.09 -124.55
C ILE A 109 -48.49 -60.20 -125.47
N ILE A 110 -47.82 -59.40 -126.31
CA ILE A 110 -48.44 -58.44 -127.24
C ILE A 110 -48.42 -58.92 -128.70
N ALA A 111 -47.48 -59.76 -129.09
CA ALA A 111 -47.41 -60.36 -130.43
C ALA A 111 -46.65 -61.69 -130.40
N SER A 112 -46.94 -62.58 -131.35
CA SER A 112 -46.29 -63.89 -131.50
C SER A 112 -45.92 -64.14 -132.95
N THR A 113 -44.81 -64.83 -133.20
CA THR A 113 -44.37 -65.19 -134.55
C THR A 113 -45.11 -66.39 -135.10
N GLN A 114 -44.86 -66.70 -136.37
CA GLN A 114 -45.07 -68.04 -136.94
C GLN A 114 -44.43 -69.13 -136.07
N LYS A 115 -45.02 -70.32 -136.11
CA LYS A 115 -44.48 -71.50 -135.44
C LYS A 115 -43.38 -72.14 -136.28
N PHE A 116 -42.34 -72.61 -135.60
CA PHE A 116 -41.24 -73.39 -136.18
C PHE A 116 -41.07 -74.70 -135.41
N VAL A 117 -40.41 -75.66 -136.05
CA VAL A 117 -40.26 -77.02 -135.54
C VAL A 117 -38.79 -77.39 -135.47
N LEU A 118 -38.37 -77.93 -134.32
CA LEU A 118 -37.04 -78.51 -134.10
C LEU A 118 -37.19 -80.01 -133.82
N THR A 119 -36.20 -80.81 -134.16
CA THR A 119 -36.15 -82.25 -133.82
C THR A 119 -34.90 -82.53 -133.01
N VAL A 120 -35.05 -83.02 -131.79
CA VAL A 120 -33.93 -83.47 -130.94
C VAL A 120 -33.69 -84.96 -131.17
N ALA A 121 -32.51 -85.33 -131.67
CA ALA A 121 -32.08 -86.70 -131.86
C ALA A 121 -31.63 -87.31 -130.51
N PRO A 122 -32.08 -88.52 -130.14
CA PRO A 122 -31.70 -89.17 -128.89
C PRO A 122 -30.20 -89.50 -128.85
N THR A 123 -29.59 -89.31 -127.69
CA THR A 123 -28.18 -89.65 -127.43
C THR A 123 -28.13 -90.46 -126.15
N PHE A 124 -27.86 -91.77 -126.26
CA PHE A 124 -27.94 -92.71 -125.14
C PHE A 124 -26.66 -92.65 -124.28
N ALA A 125 -26.66 -91.81 -123.24
CA ALA A 125 -25.71 -91.87 -122.13
C ALA A 125 -26.35 -91.35 -120.82
N ASP A 126 -26.19 -92.11 -119.74
CA ASP A 126 -27.00 -92.10 -118.51
C ASP A 126 -26.78 -90.91 -117.54
N GLY A 127 -27.90 -90.34 -117.04
CA GLY A 127 -28.13 -90.00 -115.63
C GLY A 127 -27.64 -88.65 -115.05
N THR A 128 -28.54 -87.65 -114.94
CA THR A 128 -28.37 -86.45 -114.08
C THR A 128 -29.38 -86.48 -112.92
N GLY A 129 -28.93 -86.32 -111.67
CA GLY A 129 -29.78 -86.32 -110.46
C GLY A 129 -30.39 -84.94 -110.13
N SER A 130 -31.56 -84.94 -109.47
CA SER A 130 -32.38 -83.75 -109.12
C SER A 130 -32.24 -83.34 -107.63
N ASN A 131 -32.36 -82.05 -107.30
CA ASN A 131 -32.31 -81.49 -105.94
C ASN A 131 -33.56 -81.86 -105.08
N SER A 132 -33.39 -82.15 -103.78
CA SER A 132 -34.47 -82.53 -102.82
C SER A 132 -34.46 -81.75 -101.49
N TYR A 133 -35.64 -81.47 -100.94
CA TYR A 133 -35.97 -80.66 -99.75
C TYR A 133 -35.31 -81.05 -98.42
N VAL A 134 -34.69 -82.23 -98.32
CA VAL A 134 -34.15 -82.77 -97.05
C VAL A 134 -32.92 -81.99 -96.54
N GLN A 135 -32.06 -81.51 -97.44
CA GLN A 135 -30.84 -80.78 -97.05
C GLN A 135 -31.15 -79.38 -96.46
N ALA A 136 -32.28 -78.78 -96.83
CA ALA A 136 -32.71 -77.50 -96.26
C ALA A 136 -33.16 -77.64 -94.80
N TRP A 137 -33.85 -78.73 -94.46
CA TRP A 137 -34.30 -79.01 -93.09
C TRP A 137 -33.16 -79.31 -92.12
N ASP A 138 -32.13 -80.05 -92.57
CA ASP A 138 -30.97 -80.38 -91.74
C ASP A 138 -30.17 -79.12 -91.37
N LYS A 139 -30.05 -78.17 -92.31
CA LYS A 139 -29.41 -76.88 -92.06
C LYS A 139 -30.17 -76.03 -91.03
N ILE A 140 -31.51 -76.02 -91.09
CA ILE A 140 -32.35 -75.30 -90.13
C ILE A 140 -32.20 -75.91 -88.73
N TYR A 141 -32.23 -77.23 -88.62
CA TYR A 141 -32.08 -77.93 -87.35
C TYR A 141 -30.74 -77.57 -86.69
N LYS A 142 -29.65 -77.63 -87.45
CA LYS A 142 -28.32 -77.26 -86.96
C LYS A 142 -28.23 -75.81 -86.47
N GLN A 143 -28.77 -74.85 -87.24
CA GLN A 143 -28.77 -73.44 -86.84
C GLN A 143 -29.60 -73.21 -85.56
N LEU A 144 -30.72 -73.91 -85.40
CA LEU A 144 -31.54 -73.82 -84.19
C LEU A 144 -30.80 -74.39 -82.97
N THR A 145 -30.12 -75.53 -83.12
CA THR A 145 -29.32 -76.13 -82.05
C THR A 145 -28.15 -75.24 -81.65
N GLU A 146 -27.45 -74.63 -82.60
CA GLU A 146 -26.36 -73.69 -82.35
C GLU A 146 -26.87 -72.42 -81.64
N ALA A 147 -28.00 -71.86 -82.07
CA ALA A 147 -28.62 -70.71 -81.43
C ALA A 147 -29.08 -71.00 -79.99
N LEU A 148 -29.66 -72.18 -79.75
CA LEU A 148 -30.10 -72.60 -78.42
C LEU A 148 -28.92 -72.81 -77.47
N THR A 149 -27.81 -73.37 -77.98
CA THR A 149 -26.58 -73.57 -77.20
C THR A 149 -25.93 -72.25 -76.82
N ALA A 150 -25.88 -71.29 -77.75
CA ALA A 150 -25.38 -69.94 -77.50
C ALA A 150 -26.25 -69.18 -76.48
N ALA A 151 -27.57 -69.33 -76.55
CA ALA A 151 -28.50 -68.74 -75.59
C ALA A 151 -28.28 -69.30 -74.16
N LEU A 152 -28.09 -70.61 -74.02
CA LEU A 152 -27.78 -71.25 -72.73
C LEU A 152 -26.47 -70.73 -72.15
N ALA A 153 -25.40 -70.62 -72.95
CA ALA A 153 -24.12 -70.07 -72.51
C ALA A 153 -24.24 -68.60 -72.06
N SER A 154 -25.08 -67.80 -72.73
CA SER A 154 -25.31 -66.40 -72.36
C SER A 154 -25.98 -66.23 -70.99
N ARG A 155 -26.86 -67.17 -70.62
CA ARG A 155 -27.49 -67.23 -69.30
C ARG A 155 -26.46 -67.52 -68.21
N ASP A 156 -25.57 -68.48 -68.44
CA ASP A 156 -24.55 -68.84 -67.46
C ASP A 156 -23.56 -67.68 -67.20
N THR A 157 -23.25 -66.87 -68.22
CA THR A 157 -22.50 -65.60 -68.03
C THR A 157 -23.26 -64.56 -67.21
N LEU A 158 -24.60 -64.48 -67.34
CA LEU A 158 -25.41 -63.57 -66.51
C LEU A 158 -25.43 -64.01 -65.03
N ASP A 159 -25.50 -65.31 -64.76
CA ASP A 159 -25.44 -65.86 -63.40
C ASP A 159 -24.06 -65.63 -62.75
N GLN A 160 -22.98 -65.75 -63.54
CA GLN A 160 -21.62 -65.40 -63.09
C GLN A 160 -21.47 -63.90 -62.81
N LEU A 161 -22.08 -63.03 -63.63
CA LEU A 161 -22.05 -61.59 -63.42
C LEU A 161 -22.82 -61.20 -62.15
N ALA A 162 -23.98 -61.80 -61.90
CA ALA A 162 -24.76 -61.60 -60.67
C ALA A 162 -23.98 -62.07 -59.42
N SER A 163 -23.36 -63.26 -59.51
CA SER A 163 -22.58 -63.83 -58.39
C SER A 163 -21.31 -63.02 -58.07
N SER A 164 -20.60 -62.56 -59.10
CA SER A 164 -19.41 -61.71 -58.93
C SER A 164 -19.77 -60.31 -58.42
N GLY A 165 -20.88 -59.72 -58.88
CA GLY A 165 -21.40 -58.46 -58.37
C GLY A 165 -21.75 -58.53 -56.88
N GLN A 166 -22.43 -59.60 -56.46
CA GLN A 166 -22.74 -59.83 -55.04
C GLN A 166 -21.47 -60.01 -54.21
N GLY A 167 -20.50 -60.81 -54.69
CA GLY A 167 -19.23 -61.01 -53.98
C GLY A 167 -18.42 -59.73 -53.77
N ILE A 168 -18.42 -58.80 -54.75
CA ILE A 168 -17.77 -57.49 -54.62
C ILE A 168 -18.48 -56.61 -53.58
N ILE A 169 -19.82 -56.61 -53.58
CA ILE A 169 -20.63 -55.87 -52.60
C ILE A 169 -20.34 -56.40 -51.19
N ASP A 170 -20.37 -57.72 -51.00
CA ASP A 170 -20.12 -58.35 -49.71
C ASP A 170 -18.69 -58.05 -49.21
N ALA A 171 -17.70 -58.07 -50.10
CA ALA A 171 -16.32 -57.70 -49.77
C ALA A 171 -16.22 -56.25 -49.29
N LYS A 172 -16.93 -55.31 -49.93
CA LYS A 172 -16.94 -53.91 -49.47
C LYS A 172 -17.74 -53.70 -48.19
N ILE A 173 -18.83 -54.44 -47.97
CA ILE A 173 -19.52 -54.43 -46.69
C ILE A 173 -18.59 -54.93 -45.58
N ALA A 174 -17.82 -55.98 -45.82
CA ALA A 174 -16.86 -56.51 -44.85
C ALA A 174 -15.73 -55.53 -44.55
N GLU A 175 -15.11 -54.92 -45.57
CA GLU A 175 -14.10 -53.88 -45.39
C GLU A 175 -14.64 -52.67 -44.62
N LEU A 176 -15.83 -52.18 -44.97
CA LEU A 176 -16.44 -51.03 -44.30
C LEU A 176 -16.76 -51.36 -42.84
N THR A 177 -17.28 -52.57 -42.59
CA THR A 177 -17.55 -53.08 -41.24
C THR A 177 -16.27 -53.16 -40.41
N GLN A 178 -15.19 -53.68 -40.97
CA GLN A 178 -13.89 -53.75 -40.30
C GLN A 178 -13.36 -52.35 -40.00
N SER A 179 -13.43 -51.43 -40.96
CA SER A 179 -12.97 -50.05 -40.77
C SER A 179 -13.78 -49.33 -39.68
N VAL A 180 -15.09 -49.55 -39.60
CA VAL A 180 -15.95 -48.99 -38.55
C VAL A 180 -15.60 -49.59 -37.19
N ASN A 181 -15.37 -50.90 -37.12
CA ASN A 181 -14.96 -51.58 -35.88
C ASN A 181 -13.61 -51.07 -35.39
N ASP A 182 -12.60 -51.01 -36.25
CA ASP A 182 -11.25 -50.55 -35.90
C ASP A 182 -11.28 -49.09 -35.42
N TRP A 183 -12.02 -48.23 -36.13
CA TRP A 183 -12.20 -46.84 -35.73
C TRP A 183 -12.91 -46.73 -34.37
N THR A 184 -13.96 -47.52 -34.14
CA THR A 184 -14.72 -47.52 -32.88
C THR A 184 -13.87 -48.00 -31.71
N THR A 185 -13.14 -49.11 -31.88
CA THR A 185 -12.25 -49.67 -30.86
C THR A 185 -11.14 -48.70 -30.52
N LYS A 186 -10.49 -48.09 -31.52
CA LYS A 186 -9.44 -47.11 -31.31
C LYS A 186 -9.98 -45.87 -30.58
N THR A 187 -11.10 -45.32 -31.05
CA THR A 187 -11.70 -44.13 -30.46
C THR A 187 -12.10 -44.37 -29.01
N LEU A 188 -12.67 -45.54 -28.69
CA LEU A 188 -13.01 -45.90 -27.33
C LEU A 188 -11.77 -45.98 -26.43
N ALA A 189 -10.70 -46.64 -26.90
CA ALA A 189 -9.44 -46.74 -26.15
C ALA A 189 -8.80 -45.36 -25.89
N ASP A 190 -8.78 -44.49 -26.91
CA ASP A 190 -8.24 -43.13 -26.79
C ASP A 190 -9.07 -42.29 -25.79
N LEU A 191 -10.40 -42.40 -25.82
CA LEU A 191 -11.29 -41.73 -24.86
C LEU A 191 -11.13 -42.26 -23.44
N THR A 192 -11.03 -43.58 -23.26
CA THR A 192 -10.79 -44.20 -21.95
C THR A 192 -9.45 -43.73 -21.36
N LYS A 193 -8.40 -43.68 -22.19
CA LYS A 193 -7.09 -43.17 -21.76
C LYS A 193 -7.17 -41.69 -21.38
N ALA A 194 -7.80 -40.86 -22.20
CA ALA A 194 -7.97 -39.44 -21.92
C ALA A 194 -8.72 -39.20 -20.61
N LEU A 195 -9.77 -40.00 -20.33
CA LEU A 195 -10.50 -39.93 -19.06
C LEU A 195 -9.63 -40.31 -17.86
N ALA A 196 -8.86 -41.40 -17.97
CA ALA A 196 -7.94 -41.84 -16.92
C ALA A 196 -6.85 -40.79 -16.63
N ASP A 197 -6.25 -40.21 -17.68
CA ASP A 197 -5.23 -39.17 -17.55
C ASP A 197 -5.81 -37.90 -16.88
N LYS A 198 -7.06 -37.53 -17.20
CA LYS A 198 -7.75 -36.41 -16.53
C LYS A 198 -8.08 -36.70 -15.08
N GLN A 199 -8.48 -37.93 -14.76
CA GLN A 199 -8.74 -38.33 -13.38
C GLN A 199 -7.46 -38.29 -12.54
N ALA A 200 -6.35 -38.83 -13.06
CA ALA A 200 -5.06 -38.78 -12.38
C ALA A 200 -4.58 -37.34 -12.13
N ALA A 201 -4.78 -36.44 -13.10
CA ALA A 201 -4.46 -35.02 -12.93
C ALA A 201 -5.31 -34.35 -11.85
N LEU A 202 -6.60 -34.69 -11.75
CA LEU A 202 -7.50 -34.19 -10.71
C LEU A 202 -7.09 -34.70 -9.32
N ASP A 203 -6.74 -35.98 -9.21
CA ASP A 203 -6.30 -36.61 -7.96
C ASP A 203 -4.99 -35.99 -7.46
N GLN A 204 -4.06 -35.70 -8.38
CA GLN A 204 -2.82 -35.00 -8.05
C GLN A 204 -3.10 -33.57 -7.57
N LEU A 205 -3.99 -32.84 -8.26
CA LEU A 205 -4.37 -31.48 -7.87
C LEU A 205 -4.97 -31.47 -6.46
N ASN A 206 -5.86 -32.43 -6.15
CA ASN A 206 -6.44 -32.57 -4.82
C ASN A 206 -5.39 -32.86 -3.75
N THR A 207 -4.42 -33.71 -4.05
CA THR A 207 -3.30 -34.04 -3.15
C THR A 207 -2.46 -32.79 -2.86
N ASP A 208 -2.06 -32.06 -3.92
CA ASP A 208 -1.25 -30.86 -3.81
C ASP A 208 -1.94 -29.75 -3.00
N TYR A 209 -3.24 -29.52 -3.25
CA TYR A 209 -4.01 -28.51 -2.51
C TYR A 209 -4.21 -28.90 -1.04
N THR A 210 -4.44 -30.19 -0.76
CA THR A 210 -4.54 -30.68 0.62
C THR A 210 -3.22 -30.47 1.37
N ALA A 211 -2.08 -30.77 0.74
CA ALA A 211 -0.77 -30.53 1.32
C ALA A 211 -0.50 -29.03 1.58
N LYS A 212 -0.86 -28.15 0.61
CA LYS A 212 -0.74 -26.69 0.78
C LYS A 212 -1.59 -26.17 1.93
N LEU A 213 -2.83 -26.64 2.06
CA LEU A 213 -3.71 -26.25 3.17
C LEU A 213 -3.16 -26.69 4.53
N GLN A 214 -2.59 -27.91 4.61
CA GLN A 214 -1.95 -28.39 5.84
C GLN A 214 -0.70 -27.58 6.21
N ALA A 215 0.12 -27.21 5.21
CA ALA A 215 1.29 -26.35 5.43
C ALA A 215 0.87 -24.98 6.00
N ILE A 216 -0.12 -24.33 5.38
CA ILE A 216 -0.67 -23.05 5.85
C ILE A 216 -1.23 -23.16 7.27
N ALA A 217 -1.98 -24.24 7.57
CA ALA A 217 -2.52 -24.47 8.91
C ALA A 217 -1.41 -24.62 9.97
N THR A 218 -0.31 -25.28 9.60
CA THR A 218 0.86 -25.48 10.47
C THR A 218 1.61 -24.17 10.70
N GLU A 219 1.83 -23.38 9.65
CA GLU A 219 2.45 -22.05 9.73
C GLU A 219 1.62 -21.12 10.62
N TRP A 220 0.31 -21.08 10.43
CA TRP A 220 -0.59 -20.26 11.24
C TRP A 220 -0.56 -20.67 12.72
N THR A 221 -0.59 -21.97 13.00
CA THR A 221 -0.50 -22.49 14.37
C THR A 221 0.81 -22.10 15.03
N THR A 222 1.93 -22.24 14.31
CA THR A 222 3.26 -21.87 14.80
C THR A 222 3.36 -20.37 15.08
N ALA A 223 2.88 -19.54 14.15
CA ALA A 223 2.85 -18.10 14.32
C ALA A 223 2.01 -17.69 15.54
N LYS A 224 0.82 -18.29 15.70
CA LYS A 224 -0.05 -18.05 16.87
C LYS A 224 0.68 -18.38 18.18
N THR A 225 1.30 -19.56 18.29
CA THR A 225 2.06 -19.95 19.48
C THR A 225 3.24 -19.00 19.76
N GLY A 226 3.91 -18.52 18.71
CA GLY A 226 4.97 -17.52 18.81
C GLY A 226 4.47 -16.19 19.38
N TYR A 227 3.34 -15.68 18.89
CA TYR A 227 2.71 -14.46 19.41
C TYR A 227 2.24 -14.63 20.86
N ASP A 228 1.58 -15.74 21.20
CA ASP A 228 1.12 -16.04 22.56
C ASP A 228 2.30 -16.06 23.56
N SER A 229 3.44 -16.63 23.14
CA SER A 229 4.67 -16.67 23.95
C SER A 229 5.26 -15.27 24.16
N GLN A 230 5.37 -14.47 23.09
CA GLN A 230 5.88 -13.09 23.18
C GLN A 230 4.99 -12.21 24.05
N ALA A 231 3.66 -12.33 23.94
CA ALA A 231 2.71 -11.61 24.77
C ALA A 231 2.87 -11.98 26.26
N THR A 232 3.05 -13.27 26.56
CA THR A 232 3.29 -13.74 27.93
C THR A 232 4.57 -13.15 28.50
N VAL A 233 5.68 -13.18 27.75
CA VAL A 233 6.96 -12.58 28.15
C VAL A 233 6.82 -11.08 28.41
N ALA A 234 6.13 -10.35 27.52
CA ALA A 234 5.91 -8.92 27.68
C ALA A 234 5.08 -8.60 28.94
N MET A 235 4.01 -9.37 29.21
CA MET A 235 3.20 -9.20 30.41
C MET A 235 3.99 -9.47 31.69
N THR A 236 4.81 -10.53 31.71
CA THR A 236 5.70 -10.82 32.84
C THR A 236 6.69 -9.69 33.07
N LYS A 237 7.33 -9.18 32.01
CA LYS A 237 8.27 -8.05 32.13
C LYS A 237 7.60 -6.81 32.71
N VAL A 238 6.40 -6.45 32.24
CA VAL A 238 5.65 -5.30 32.78
C VAL A 238 5.32 -5.50 34.26
N ALA A 239 4.96 -6.71 34.68
CA ALA A 239 4.69 -7.02 36.08
C ALA A 239 5.96 -6.89 36.95
N ASP A 240 7.11 -7.37 36.45
CA ASP A 240 8.39 -7.29 37.13
C ASP A 240 8.89 -5.84 37.24
N ASP A 241 8.80 -5.06 36.15
CA ASP A 241 9.15 -3.63 36.15
C ASP A 241 8.27 -2.84 37.13
N ALA A 242 6.95 -3.11 37.15
CA ALA A 242 6.03 -2.48 38.08
C ALA A 242 6.33 -2.86 39.55
N LYS A 243 6.70 -4.11 39.80
CA LYS A 243 7.16 -4.55 41.13
C LYS A 243 8.44 -3.81 41.53
N ALA A 244 9.44 -3.74 40.65
CA ALA A 244 10.69 -3.03 40.93
C ALA A 244 10.46 -1.54 41.25
N GLN A 245 9.55 -0.87 40.53
CA GLN A 245 9.18 0.52 40.82
C GLN A 245 8.52 0.68 42.19
N ARG A 246 7.60 -0.21 42.56
CA ARG A 246 6.98 -0.19 43.90
C ARG A 246 8.02 -0.41 45.00
N ASP A 247 8.86 -1.43 44.85
CA ASP A 247 9.90 -1.76 45.83
C ASP A 247 10.89 -0.59 45.99
N ALA A 248 11.25 0.10 44.89
CA ALA A 248 12.07 1.31 44.94
C ALA A 248 11.39 2.49 45.64
N LEU A 249 10.10 2.71 45.39
CA LEU A 249 9.32 3.76 46.05
C LEU A 249 9.16 3.47 47.55
N GLU A 250 8.92 2.21 47.92
CA GLU A 250 8.86 1.76 49.31
C GLU A 250 10.20 2.00 50.02
N ALA A 251 11.33 1.68 49.37
CA ALA A 251 12.66 1.95 49.92
C ALA A 251 12.93 3.46 50.07
N GLN A 252 12.52 4.31 49.13
CA GLN A 252 12.63 5.77 49.25
C GLN A 252 11.80 6.30 50.41
N PHE A 253 10.54 5.87 50.51
CA PHE A 253 9.62 6.31 51.55
C PHE A 253 10.11 5.88 52.94
N THR A 254 10.42 4.60 53.12
CA THR A 254 10.82 4.04 54.42
C THR A 254 12.25 4.41 54.81
N GLY A 255 13.18 4.35 53.85
CA GLY A 255 14.61 4.53 54.11
C GLY A 255 15.06 5.99 54.17
N THR A 256 14.54 6.85 53.29
CA THR A 256 15.02 8.24 53.19
C THR A 256 14.05 9.20 53.86
N PHE A 257 12.77 9.15 53.47
CA PHE A 257 11.79 10.13 53.94
C PHE A 257 11.44 9.95 55.43
N LEU A 258 11.02 8.75 55.85
CA LEU A 258 10.69 8.49 57.25
C LEU A 258 11.91 8.62 58.18
N ALA A 259 13.09 8.20 57.73
CA ALA A 259 14.32 8.38 58.49
C ALA A 259 14.68 9.87 58.65
N GLY A 260 14.53 10.66 57.59
CA GLY A 260 14.70 12.13 57.62
C GLY A 260 13.75 12.81 58.60
N LEU A 261 12.44 12.53 58.50
CA LEU A 261 11.44 13.03 59.44
C LEU A 261 11.76 12.66 60.90
N ARG A 262 12.23 11.43 61.13
CA ARG A 262 12.62 10.98 62.47
C ARG A 262 13.83 11.76 62.99
N ALA A 263 14.85 11.98 62.14
CA ALA A 263 16.03 12.75 62.51
C ALA A 263 15.68 14.23 62.82
N GLU A 264 14.79 14.84 62.04
CA GLU A 264 14.28 16.19 62.29
C GLU A 264 13.51 16.26 63.62
N PHE A 265 12.62 15.29 63.86
CA PHE A 265 11.87 15.20 65.12
C PHE A 265 12.79 15.01 66.32
N ASP A 266 13.79 14.12 66.22
CA ASP A 266 14.77 13.89 67.28
C ASP A 266 15.61 15.15 67.55
N THR A 267 15.95 15.92 66.50
CA THR A 267 16.64 17.21 66.62
C THR A 267 15.78 18.24 67.35
N LEU A 268 14.50 18.39 66.95
CA LEU A 268 13.57 19.30 67.61
C LEU A 268 13.36 18.92 69.08
N LYS A 269 13.23 17.62 69.36
CA LYS A 269 13.12 17.08 70.72
C LYS A 269 14.35 17.43 71.56
N ALA A 270 15.55 17.31 71.00
CA ALA A 270 16.79 17.69 71.68
C ALA A 270 16.86 19.20 71.97
N GLN A 271 16.44 20.04 71.01
CA GLN A 271 16.34 21.49 71.20
C GLN A 271 15.38 21.86 72.34
N TRP A 272 14.16 21.30 72.33
CA TRP A 272 13.19 21.52 73.41
C TRP A 272 13.68 21.03 74.76
N THR A 273 14.38 19.89 74.81
CA THR A 273 14.98 19.38 76.05
C THR A 273 16.00 20.38 76.61
N THR A 274 16.82 20.98 75.75
CA THR A 274 17.80 22.01 76.14
C THR A 274 17.11 23.29 76.62
N SER A 275 16.15 23.82 75.86
CA SER A 275 15.38 25.01 76.26
C SER A 275 14.68 24.82 77.60
N LEU A 276 14.14 23.62 77.87
CA LEU A 276 13.50 23.31 79.13
C LEU A 276 14.51 23.32 80.29
N ALA A 277 15.71 22.77 80.09
CA ALA A 277 16.78 22.80 81.08
C ALA A 277 17.24 24.24 81.38
N ASP A 278 17.41 25.07 80.34
CA ASP A 278 17.79 26.47 80.48
C ASP A 278 16.72 27.27 81.25
N LEU A 279 15.43 27.07 80.93
CA LEU A 279 14.32 27.68 81.67
C LEU A 279 14.29 27.23 83.14
N GLN A 280 14.53 25.95 83.40
CA GLN A 280 14.59 25.42 84.76
C GLN A 280 15.75 26.04 85.54
N GLN A 281 16.90 26.24 84.90
CA GLN A 281 18.05 26.91 85.49
C GLN A 281 17.75 28.39 85.78
N ALA A 282 17.21 29.11 84.80
CA ALA A 282 16.82 30.52 84.97
C ALA A 282 15.80 30.69 86.10
N LEU A 283 14.82 29.78 86.22
CA LEU A 283 13.86 29.78 87.31
C LEU A 283 14.54 29.56 88.68
N ASN A 284 15.50 28.65 88.76
CA ASN A 284 16.24 28.40 90.00
C ASN A 284 17.11 29.61 90.40
N THR A 285 17.75 30.26 89.43
CA THR A 285 18.48 31.52 89.66
C THR A 285 17.54 32.61 90.17
N ALA A 286 16.40 32.83 89.51
CA ALA A 286 15.42 33.82 89.93
C ALA A 286 14.86 33.58 91.34
N LYS A 287 14.66 32.31 91.74
CA LYS A 287 14.28 31.96 93.13
C LYS A 287 15.38 32.30 94.14
N THR A 288 16.63 32.08 93.76
CA THR A 288 17.80 32.42 94.58
C THR A 288 17.91 33.93 94.75
N ASP A 289 17.80 34.68 93.65
CA ASP A 289 17.81 36.14 93.64
C ASP A 289 16.66 36.73 94.44
N GLN A 290 15.45 36.17 94.32
CA GLN A 290 14.30 36.56 95.15
C GLN A 290 14.59 36.39 96.65
N THR A 291 15.23 35.27 97.03
CA THR A 291 15.62 35.01 98.42
C THR A 291 16.65 36.03 98.90
N ALA A 292 17.68 36.30 98.10
CA ALA A 292 18.70 37.30 98.41
C ALA A 292 18.12 38.70 98.56
N LEU A 293 17.22 39.11 97.65
CA LEU A 293 16.51 40.39 97.74
C LEU A 293 15.70 40.49 99.03
N ARG A 294 14.99 39.42 99.43
CA ARG A 294 14.23 39.40 100.67
C ARG A 294 15.14 39.56 101.90
N THR A 295 16.28 38.86 101.93
CA THR A 295 17.28 39.05 102.99
C THR A 295 17.80 40.49 103.05
N ALA A 296 18.07 41.11 101.89
CA ALA A 296 18.50 42.50 101.82
C ALA A 296 17.41 43.47 102.32
N ILE A 297 16.14 43.23 101.98
CA ILE A 297 15.00 44.01 102.49
C ILE A 297 14.89 43.86 104.02
N ASP A 298 14.95 42.65 104.54
CA ASP A 298 14.89 42.38 105.99
C ASP A 298 16.05 43.10 106.73
N GLN A 299 17.24 43.12 106.13
CA GLN A 299 18.38 43.85 106.68
C GLN A 299 18.17 45.36 106.64
N ALA A 300 17.72 45.91 105.51
CA ALA A 300 17.39 47.32 105.39
C ALA A 300 16.31 47.76 106.40
N GLN A 301 15.31 46.91 106.65
CA GLN A 301 14.29 47.16 107.68
C GLN A 301 14.90 47.23 109.09
N LYS A 302 15.83 46.33 109.43
CA LYS A 302 16.58 46.39 110.70
C LYS A 302 17.41 47.67 110.81
N ASP A 303 18.09 48.04 109.73
CA ASP A 303 18.93 49.24 109.70
C ASP A 303 18.07 50.50 109.87
N ILE A 304 16.90 50.57 109.22
CA ILE A 304 15.91 51.65 109.41
C ILE A 304 15.41 51.70 110.85
N ALA A 305 15.07 50.56 111.46
CA ALA A 305 14.66 50.50 112.85
C ALA A 305 15.76 51.04 113.78
N ALA A 306 17.01 50.63 113.56
CA ALA A 306 18.15 51.12 114.34
C ALA A 306 18.40 52.63 114.17
N VAL A 307 18.17 53.19 112.97
CA VAL A 307 18.20 54.65 112.77
C VAL A 307 17.06 55.33 113.52
N ASN A 308 15.83 54.80 113.45
CA ASN A 308 14.69 55.33 114.18
C ASN A 308 14.92 55.30 115.70
N ASP A 309 15.50 54.24 116.25
CA ASP A 309 15.88 54.15 117.66
C ASP A 309 16.92 55.22 118.03
N LYS A 310 17.92 55.45 117.18
CA LYS A 310 18.89 56.54 117.37
C LYS A 310 18.23 57.92 117.33
N ILE A 311 17.26 58.14 116.44
CA ILE A 311 16.48 59.39 116.39
C ILE A 311 15.65 59.55 117.67
N ALA A 312 14.98 58.50 118.13
CA ALA A 312 14.18 58.54 119.36
C ALA A 312 15.04 58.79 120.61
N ALA A 313 16.31 58.37 120.61
CA ALA A 313 17.27 58.66 121.66
C ALA A 313 17.81 60.10 121.64
N ILE A 314 17.54 60.89 120.58
CA ILE A 314 17.80 62.33 120.59
C ILE A 314 16.80 62.97 121.54
N ASP A 315 17.28 63.45 122.69
CA ASP A 315 16.48 64.21 123.65
C ASP A 315 16.34 65.67 123.15
N PRO A 316 15.18 66.04 122.56
CA PRO A 316 14.99 67.38 122.01
C PRO A 316 14.93 68.42 123.12
N ASP A 317 14.55 68.01 124.33
CA ASP A 317 14.46 68.88 125.49
C ASP A 317 15.83 69.14 126.09
N ALA A 318 16.76 68.17 126.05
CA ALA A 318 18.18 68.42 126.34
C ALA A 318 18.82 69.38 125.32
N ILE A 319 18.50 69.25 124.02
CA ILE A 319 18.96 70.20 122.99
C ILE A 319 18.37 71.60 123.24
N LYS A 320 17.05 71.70 123.46
CA LYS A 320 16.40 72.98 123.80
C LYS A 320 16.94 73.57 125.09
N ALA A 321 17.22 72.74 126.10
CA ALA A 321 17.82 73.18 127.35
C ALA A 321 19.24 73.71 127.13
N GLY A 322 20.04 73.04 126.29
CA GLY A 322 21.36 73.54 125.86
C GLY A 322 21.28 74.87 125.11
N ILE A 323 20.35 75.00 124.15
CA ILE A 323 20.10 76.27 123.43
C ILE A 323 19.64 77.37 124.39
N LYS A 324 18.73 77.04 125.31
CA LYS A 324 18.25 77.97 126.33
C LYS A 324 19.38 78.41 127.26
N ALA A 325 20.22 77.48 127.73
CA ALA A 325 21.37 77.80 128.57
C ALA A 325 22.37 78.70 127.83
N ALA A 326 22.64 78.42 126.56
CA ALA A 326 23.48 79.28 125.72
C ALA A 326 22.86 80.68 125.52
N LYS A 327 21.55 80.76 125.32
CA LYS A 327 20.82 82.03 125.23
C LYS A 327 20.83 82.80 126.55
N ASP A 328 20.55 82.14 127.67
CA ASP A 328 20.58 82.75 129.00
C ASP A 328 22.00 83.28 129.31
N ALA A 329 23.05 82.54 128.93
CA ALA A 329 24.44 82.99 129.03
C ALA A 329 24.73 84.21 128.14
N ALA A 330 24.21 84.23 126.91
CA ALA A 330 24.33 85.37 126.01
C ALA A 330 23.59 86.62 126.54
N ASP A 331 22.37 86.45 127.06
CA ASP A 331 21.57 87.53 127.66
C ASP A 331 22.25 88.06 128.94
N ALA A 332 22.88 87.20 129.74
CA ALA A 332 23.68 87.60 130.90
C ALA A 332 24.94 88.37 130.51
N ALA A 333 25.62 87.97 129.43
CA ALA A 333 26.75 88.72 128.87
C ALA A 333 26.30 90.10 128.36
N GLN A 334 25.16 90.18 127.67
CA GLN A 334 24.56 91.43 127.24
C GLN A 334 24.24 92.35 128.41
N LYS A 335 23.60 91.83 129.47
CA LYS A 335 23.30 92.60 130.69
C LYS A 335 24.57 93.11 131.39
N THR A 336 25.64 92.31 131.38
CA THR A 336 26.95 92.71 131.90
C THR A 336 27.54 93.85 131.08
N ALA A 337 27.43 93.78 129.75
CA ALA A 337 27.83 94.86 128.86
C ALA A 337 27.01 96.14 129.08
N ASP A 338 25.69 96.04 129.26
CA ASP A 338 24.82 97.18 129.56
C ASP A 338 25.15 97.81 130.93
N THR A 339 25.49 96.99 131.92
CA THR A 339 25.94 97.46 133.24
C THR A 339 27.29 98.17 133.17
N ALA A 340 28.24 97.63 132.38
CA ALA A 340 29.51 98.29 132.13
C ALA A 340 29.30 99.64 131.42
N ASN A 341 28.37 99.70 130.47
CA ASN A 341 28.00 100.92 129.75
C ASN A 341 27.34 101.97 130.69
N ALA A 342 26.48 101.54 131.61
CA ALA A 342 25.91 102.40 132.66
C ALA A 342 26.98 102.90 133.66
N GLY A 343 27.97 102.06 133.99
CA GLY A 343 29.13 102.44 134.79
C GLY A 343 29.97 103.55 134.14
N VAL A 344 30.18 103.47 132.81
CA VAL A 344 30.82 104.53 132.02
C VAL A 344 30.01 105.84 132.08
N GLY A 345 28.68 105.76 131.99
CA GLY A 345 27.81 106.93 132.17
C GLY A 345 27.89 107.56 133.57
N ALA A 346 28.01 106.75 134.62
CA ALA A 346 28.16 107.22 136.02
C ALA A 346 29.52 107.86 136.30
N ILE A 347 30.59 107.40 135.63
CA ILE A 347 31.91 108.03 135.64
C ILE A 347 31.83 109.40 134.96
N ASN A 348 31.25 109.49 133.76
CA ASN A 348 31.07 110.76 133.04
C ASN A 348 30.16 111.76 133.77
N GLY A 349 29.21 111.32 134.60
CA GLY A 349 28.36 112.21 135.41
C GLY A 349 28.97 112.70 136.73
N LYS A 350 29.99 112.01 137.27
CA LYS A 350 30.74 112.44 138.48
C LYS A 350 32.02 113.20 138.15
N LEU A 351 32.48 113.13 136.91
CA LEU A 351 33.51 114.00 136.34
C LEU A 351 32.88 115.33 135.91
N GLY A 352 32.78 116.26 136.85
CA GLY A 352 32.75 117.69 136.51
C GLY A 352 34.05 118.11 135.80
N THR A 353 34.11 119.37 135.35
CA THR A 353 35.24 119.97 134.62
C THR A 353 36.61 119.58 135.17
N ILE A 354 37.37 118.80 134.39
CA ILE A 354 38.81 118.54 134.61
C ILE A 354 39.59 119.79 134.15
N PRO A 355 40.55 120.30 134.95
CA PRO A 355 41.38 121.48 134.64
C PRO A 355 42.27 121.34 133.40
N ASP A 356 42.60 122.48 132.78
CA ASP A 356 43.38 122.61 131.55
C ASP A 356 44.91 122.55 131.77
N GLY A 357 45.58 121.83 130.87
CA GLY A 357 47.00 121.45 130.94
C GLY A 357 48.03 122.57 130.70
N SER A 358 47.71 123.83 130.98
CA SER A 358 48.68 124.94 130.95
C SER A 358 49.58 125.01 132.19
N THR A 359 49.29 124.23 133.25
CA THR A 359 50.05 124.21 134.52
C THR A 359 50.87 122.93 134.78
N VAL A 360 50.87 121.94 133.88
CA VAL A 360 51.63 120.67 134.05
C VAL A 360 52.81 120.53 133.07
N MET A 361 52.89 121.36 132.03
CA MET A 361 53.92 121.26 130.98
C MET A 361 55.33 121.72 131.37
N ALA A 362 55.55 122.18 132.62
CA ALA A 362 56.87 122.57 133.11
C ALA A 362 57.70 121.41 133.72
N GLU A 363 57.12 120.22 133.96
CA GLU A 363 57.87 119.08 134.54
C GLU A 363 58.29 117.97 133.57
N ILE A 364 57.71 117.88 132.36
CA ILE A 364 58.00 116.74 131.45
C ILE A 364 58.47 117.23 130.07
N ALA A 365 59.39 118.19 130.13
CA ALA A 365 60.38 118.48 129.08
C ALA A 365 61.80 118.05 129.54
N LYS A 366 61.91 116.89 130.21
CA LYS A 366 63.17 116.16 130.44
C LYS A 366 63.17 114.71 129.93
N GLY A 367 62.35 114.41 128.93
CA GLY A 367 62.47 113.21 128.08
C GLY A 367 61.10 112.68 127.67
N GLY A 368 60.79 112.30 126.44
CA GLY A 368 61.48 112.24 125.15
C GLY A 368 60.43 111.70 124.16
N LYS A 369 60.37 112.20 122.92
CA LYS A 369 59.30 111.89 121.94
C LYS A 369 59.47 110.49 121.30
N VAL A 370 58.34 109.88 120.92
CA VAL A 370 58.20 108.59 120.21
C VAL A 370 58.89 108.63 118.84
N GLN A 371 59.72 107.62 118.54
CA GLN A 371 60.64 107.62 117.39
C GLN A 371 60.22 106.75 116.19
N SER A 372 59.21 105.88 116.27
CA SER A 372 58.63 105.17 115.10
C SER A 372 57.51 104.22 115.51
N VAL A 373 56.62 103.84 114.58
CA VAL A 373 55.83 102.60 114.63
C VAL A 373 56.04 101.84 113.32
N ASN A 374 56.60 100.63 113.41
CA ASN A 374 56.79 99.68 112.29
C ASN A 374 57.55 100.23 111.06
N GLY A 375 58.61 101.01 111.28
CA GLY A 375 59.56 101.43 110.24
C GLY A 375 59.17 102.66 109.41
N THR A 376 57.98 103.24 109.61
CA THR A 376 57.54 104.44 108.89
C THR A 376 57.56 105.66 109.81
N ALA A 377 58.27 106.71 109.41
CA ALA A 377 58.34 107.96 110.16
C ALA A 377 57.07 108.81 109.94
N PRO A 378 56.57 109.54 110.96
CA PRO A 378 55.44 110.44 110.80
C PRO A 378 55.76 111.60 109.85
N ASP A 379 54.78 112.07 109.08
CA ASP A 379 54.94 113.27 108.27
C ASP A 379 54.95 114.55 109.11
N ALA A 380 55.19 115.70 108.46
CA ALA A 380 55.34 117.00 109.11
C ALA A 380 54.05 117.52 109.80
N GLN A 381 52.92 116.82 109.63
CA GLN A 381 51.65 117.11 110.29
C GLN A 381 51.31 116.09 111.40
N GLY A 382 52.19 115.11 111.64
CA GLY A 382 52.06 114.14 112.73
C GLY A 382 51.24 112.89 112.39
N ASN A 383 50.98 112.61 111.10
CA ASN A 383 50.24 111.43 110.69
C ASN A 383 51.16 110.23 110.40
N VAL A 384 50.66 109.02 110.67
CA VAL A 384 51.28 107.74 110.27
C VAL A 384 50.24 106.96 109.46
N SER A 385 50.55 106.63 108.21
CA SER A 385 49.68 105.86 107.32
C SER A 385 50.14 104.40 107.28
N ILE A 386 49.24 103.45 107.57
CA ILE A 386 49.51 102.00 107.61
C ILE A 386 48.50 101.28 106.70
N ALA A 387 48.98 100.47 105.76
CA ALA A 387 48.13 99.69 104.86
C ALA A 387 47.72 98.36 105.52
N ILE A 388 46.45 97.95 105.34
CA ILE A 388 45.96 96.60 105.68
C ILE A 388 45.93 95.77 104.37
N PRO A 389 46.36 94.48 104.35
CA PRO A 389 46.41 93.69 103.13
C PRO A 389 45.03 93.35 102.56
N SER A 390 44.96 93.24 101.23
CA SER A 390 43.83 92.73 100.44
C SER A 390 43.56 91.24 100.72
N VAL A 391 42.28 90.82 100.67
CA VAL A 391 41.83 89.41 100.70
C VAL A 391 41.77 88.77 99.30
N ALA A 392 42.35 89.40 98.27
CA ALA A 392 42.46 88.83 96.95
C ALA A 392 43.37 87.57 96.97
N GLY A 393 42.83 86.40 96.61
CA GLY A 393 43.60 85.15 96.42
C GLY A 393 43.25 83.94 97.31
N MET A 394 42.07 83.88 97.95
CA MET A 394 41.69 82.74 98.80
C MET A 394 41.07 81.52 98.09
N VAL A 395 40.95 81.51 96.74
CA VAL A 395 40.57 80.34 95.93
C VAL A 395 41.69 80.05 94.91
N LYS A 396 42.35 78.89 95.01
CA LYS A 396 43.61 78.62 94.27
C LYS A 396 43.48 77.72 93.03
N SER A 397 42.45 76.88 92.89
CA SER A 397 42.15 76.11 91.66
C SER A 397 40.92 75.21 91.84
N ALA A 398 40.29 74.80 90.73
CA ALA A 398 39.33 73.68 90.68
C ALA A 398 39.62 72.75 89.47
N THR A 399 39.24 71.48 89.56
CA THR A 399 39.36 70.46 88.50
C THR A 399 38.01 69.79 88.24
N ILE A 400 37.61 69.65 86.97
CA ILE A 400 36.38 68.95 86.54
C ILE A 400 36.78 67.78 85.64
N ASN A 401 36.25 66.58 85.90
CA ASN A 401 36.48 65.33 85.14
C ASN A 401 37.96 64.98 84.87
N GLY A 402 38.84 65.19 85.86
CA GLY A 402 40.24 64.75 85.79
C GLY A 402 41.13 65.55 84.83
N GLY A 403 40.66 66.69 84.32
CA GLY A 403 41.45 67.62 83.48
C GLY A 403 42.39 68.55 84.27
N SER A 404 43.11 69.41 83.53
CA SER A 404 44.07 70.37 84.09
C SER A 404 43.40 71.43 84.97
N ALA A 405 44.07 71.84 86.05
CA ALA A 405 43.54 72.82 87.01
C ALA A 405 43.33 74.20 86.35
N VAL A 406 42.13 74.78 86.52
CA VAL A 406 41.80 76.15 86.07
C VAL A 406 41.96 77.11 87.24
N GLN A 407 42.72 78.19 87.04
CA GLN A 407 42.96 79.23 88.04
C GLN A 407 41.92 80.35 87.94
N ALA A 408 41.60 80.97 89.08
CA ALA A 408 40.76 82.15 89.14
C ALA A 408 41.46 83.34 88.47
N ASP A 409 40.70 84.20 87.80
CA ASP A 409 41.21 85.47 87.29
C ASP A 409 41.46 86.48 88.44
N ALA A 410 42.01 87.65 88.08
CA ALA A 410 42.36 88.70 89.04
C ALA A 410 41.16 89.27 89.83
N ASN A 411 39.93 88.98 89.40
CA ASN A 411 38.69 89.42 90.06
C ASN A 411 38.03 88.29 90.86
N GLY A 412 38.61 87.08 90.88
CA GLY A 412 38.09 85.92 91.61
C GLY A 412 37.09 85.06 90.82
N ASN A 413 36.98 85.23 89.49
CA ASN A 413 36.07 84.42 88.67
C ASN A 413 36.80 83.17 88.12
N LEU A 414 36.10 82.03 88.06
CA LEU A 414 36.57 80.81 87.37
C LEU A 414 35.76 80.59 86.08
N ALA A 415 36.44 80.60 84.93
CA ALA A 415 35.82 80.24 83.64
C ALA A 415 35.85 78.72 83.45
N LEU A 416 34.67 78.09 83.45
CA LEU A 416 34.51 76.64 83.23
C LEU A 416 33.94 76.38 81.85
N THR A 417 34.59 75.50 81.07
CA THR A 417 34.10 75.04 79.76
C THR A 417 33.94 73.52 79.79
N VAL A 418 32.73 73.03 79.51
CA VAL A 418 32.42 71.58 79.49
C VAL A 418 32.53 71.09 78.04
N PRO A 419 33.35 70.05 77.73
CA PRO A 419 33.41 69.49 76.38
C PRO A 419 32.09 68.78 76.01
N ASN A 420 31.65 68.95 74.75
CA ASN A 420 30.51 68.21 74.21
C ASN A 420 30.86 66.71 74.10
N PRO A 421 29.97 65.78 74.47
CA PRO A 421 30.28 64.34 74.43
C PRO A 421 30.47 63.83 72.99
N ASP A 422 31.43 62.92 72.80
CA ASP A 422 31.69 62.22 71.54
C ASP A 422 30.61 61.18 71.25
N LEU A 423 29.94 61.32 70.10
CA LEU A 423 28.84 60.46 69.64
C LEU A 423 29.23 59.60 68.42
N SER A 424 30.52 59.49 68.09
CA SER A 424 31.04 58.76 66.92
C SER A 424 30.74 57.24 66.90
N GLY A 425 30.19 56.68 67.98
CA GLY A 425 29.75 55.28 68.08
C GLY A 425 28.29 55.00 67.71
N PHE A 426 27.49 56.03 67.35
CA PHE A 426 26.08 55.86 66.99
C PHE A 426 25.85 56.02 65.49
N VAL A 427 25.06 55.11 64.91
CA VAL A 427 24.76 55.04 63.47
C VAL A 427 24.00 56.30 63.02
N THR A 428 24.44 56.93 61.93
CA THR A 428 23.82 58.18 61.43
C THR A 428 22.69 57.89 60.44
N GLN A 429 21.77 58.85 60.24
CA GLN A 429 20.70 58.77 59.24
C GLN A 429 21.27 58.54 57.81
N THR A 430 22.47 59.03 57.53
CA THR A 430 23.17 58.85 56.26
C THR A 430 23.64 57.41 56.04
N ASP A 431 23.94 56.64 57.10
CA ASP A 431 24.29 55.22 57.01
C ASP A 431 23.09 54.32 56.67
N LEU A 432 21.87 54.79 56.96
CA LEU A 432 20.61 54.13 56.59
C LEU A 432 20.23 54.37 55.13
N ASP A 433 20.53 55.56 54.59
CA ASP A 433 20.20 55.93 53.21
C ASP A 433 21.15 55.32 52.16
N GLY A 434 22.32 54.82 52.57
CA GLY A 434 23.31 54.17 51.70
C GLY A 434 23.09 52.67 51.42
N ARG A 435 22.18 51.99 52.15
CA ARG A 435 21.84 50.59 51.86
C ARG A 435 20.79 50.55 50.76
N LYS A 436 21.26 50.42 49.51
CA LYS A 436 20.43 50.21 48.31
C LYS A 436 19.57 48.94 48.44
N TYR A 437 18.40 49.07 49.03
CA TYR A 437 17.30 48.15 48.75
C TYR A 437 16.85 48.43 47.31
N TYR A 438 16.82 47.40 46.47
CA TYR A 438 16.21 47.51 45.15
C TYR A 438 14.81 48.11 45.31
N THR A 439 14.50 49.18 44.56
CA THR A 439 13.14 49.71 44.57
C THR A 439 12.18 48.66 44.04
N ALA A 440 10.91 48.70 44.45
CA ALA A 440 9.90 47.76 43.96
C ALA A 440 9.83 47.72 42.42
N ASP A 441 10.15 48.83 41.76
CA ASP A 441 10.22 48.94 40.30
C ASP A 441 11.49 48.28 39.72
N GLN A 442 12.64 48.36 40.40
CA GLN A 442 13.85 47.64 40.00
C GLN A 442 13.69 46.12 40.14
N VAL A 443 13.01 45.66 41.21
CA VAL A 443 12.67 44.24 41.38
C VAL A 443 11.68 43.79 40.30
N LYS A 444 10.63 44.57 40.01
CA LYS A 444 9.69 44.25 38.93
C LYS A 444 10.34 44.25 37.54
N ALA A 445 11.25 45.19 37.27
CA ALA A 445 11.97 45.24 36.00
C ALA A 445 12.91 44.03 35.83
N ALA A 446 13.62 43.62 36.89
CA ALA A 446 14.46 42.43 36.87
C ALA A 446 13.64 41.14 36.68
N ILE A 447 12.49 41.02 37.38
CA ILE A 447 11.56 39.90 37.21
C ILE A 447 11.02 39.85 35.78
N ASN A 448 10.56 40.99 35.23
CA ASN A 448 10.00 41.03 33.87
C ASN A 448 11.07 40.79 32.80
N SER A 449 12.29 41.30 32.97
CA SER A 449 13.40 41.03 32.05
C SER A 449 13.77 39.55 32.04
N ALA A 450 13.84 38.90 33.21
CA ALA A 450 14.04 37.46 33.31
C ALA A 450 12.89 36.65 32.70
N LEU A 451 11.64 37.12 32.84
CA LEU A 451 10.46 36.49 32.23
C LEU A 451 10.43 36.61 30.71
N THR A 452 10.91 37.73 30.16
CA THR A 452 11.00 37.98 28.71
C THR A 452 12.13 37.16 28.08
N GLU A 453 13.26 37.03 28.77
CA GLU A 453 14.36 36.16 28.36
C GLU A 453 13.93 34.68 28.35
N PHE A 454 13.18 34.24 29.39
CA PHE A 454 12.65 32.88 29.46
C PHE A 454 11.61 32.55 28.36
N LYS A 455 10.84 33.55 27.89
CA LYS A 455 9.81 33.37 26.85
C LYS A 455 10.34 33.37 25.41
N THR A 456 11.57 33.82 25.16
CA THR A 456 12.10 34.01 23.80
C THR A 456 13.16 32.97 23.40
N THR A 457 13.62 32.14 24.33
CA THR A 457 14.43 30.95 24.02
C THR A 457 13.57 29.89 23.34
N LEU A 458 13.85 29.60 22.06
CA LEU A 458 13.30 28.45 21.36
C LEU A 458 13.82 27.15 22.05
N ILE A 459 12.95 26.48 22.80
CA ILE A 459 13.33 25.35 23.67
C ILE A 459 13.52 24.04 22.87
N TRP A 460 13.04 23.99 21.62
CA TRP A 460 13.25 22.87 20.70
C TRP A 460 13.12 23.31 19.23
N SER A 461 14.04 22.87 18.36
CA SER A 461 14.03 23.15 16.91
C SER A 461 14.10 21.89 16.04
N GLY A 462 13.92 20.71 16.63
CA GLY A 462 13.99 19.42 15.92
C GLY A 462 12.64 18.99 15.33
N THR A 463 12.69 18.07 14.37
CA THR A 463 11.51 17.46 13.76
C THR A 463 10.81 16.48 14.71
N GLN A 464 9.54 16.16 14.45
CA GLN A 464 8.76 15.19 15.25
C GLN A 464 9.44 13.82 15.36
N ALA A 465 10.08 13.38 14.27
CA ALA A 465 10.80 12.11 14.23
C ALA A 465 12.06 12.09 15.11
N GLU A 466 12.64 13.26 15.42
CA GLU A 466 13.77 13.41 16.33
C GLU A 466 13.29 13.47 17.79
N TYR A 467 12.15 14.12 18.05
CA TYR A 467 11.52 14.12 19.36
C TYR A 467 11.11 12.71 19.79
N ASP A 468 10.56 11.90 18.88
CA ASP A 468 10.10 10.55 19.19
C ASP A 468 11.25 9.58 19.54
N LYS A 469 12.47 9.87 19.08
CA LYS A 469 13.70 9.12 19.39
C LYS A 469 14.31 9.44 20.76
N LEU A 470 13.85 10.48 21.44
CA LEU A 470 14.33 10.83 22.78
C LEU A 470 13.90 9.79 23.82
N THR A 471 14.77 9.54 24.81
CA THR A 471 14.47 8.68 25.95
C THR A 471 13.40 9.31 26.86
N ALA A 472 12.79 8.51 27.75
CA ALA A 472 11.74 9.00 28.65
C ALA A 472 12.23 10.16 29.55
N ASP A 473 13.47 10.09 30.05
CA ASP A 473 14.06 11.13 30.89
C ASP A 473 14.31 12.43 30.11
N GLN A 474 14.74 12.32 28.85
CA GLN A 474 14.93 13.46 27.96
C GLN A 474 13.59 14.14 27.65
N LYS A 475 12.54 13.36 27.36
CA LYS A 475 11.19 13.89 27.12
C LYS A 475 10.62 14.59 28.37
N ALA A 476 10.85 14.04 29.56
CA ALA A 476 10.42 14.64 30.82
C ALA A 476 11.10 15.99 31.07
N GLN A 477 12.38 16.14 30.72
CA GLN A 477 13.09 17.41 30.82
C GLN A 477 12.55 18.49 29.86
N TYR A 478 12.19 18.12 28.62
CA TYR A 478 11.59 19.07 27.66
C TYR A 478 10.16 19.48 28.04
N ILE A 479 9.37 18.57 28.61
CA ILE A 479 8.02 18.89 29.14
C ILE A 479 8.13 19.83 30.34
N ALA A 480 9.11 19.61 31.24
CA ALA A 480 9.35 20.50 32.39
C ALA A 480 9.79 21.92 31.97
N LEU A 481 10.38 22.06 30.78
CA LEU A 481 10.71 23.34 30.17
C LEU A 481 9.56 23.96 29.35
N GLY A 482 8.36 23.37 29.39
CA GLY A 482 7.16 23.95 28.78
C GLY A 482 6.99 23.68 27.28
N VAL A 483 7.69 22.69 26.72
CA VAL A 483 7.43 22.20 25.36
C VAL A 483 6.14 21.37 25.40
N ILE A 484 5.02 21.99 25.01
CA ILE A 484 3.73 21.32 24.85
C ILE A 484 3.63 20.88 23.37
N LYS A 485 3.14 19.66 23.16
CA LYS A 485 2.94 19.02 21.84
C LYS A 485 2.27 19.90 20.81
#